data_AF-A0A927WRQ8-F1
#
_entry.id   AF-A0A927WRQ8-F1
#
_cell.length_a   1.000
_cell.length_b   1.000
_cell.length_c   1.000
_cell.angle_alpha   90.00
_cell.angle_beta   90.00
_cell.angle_gamma   90.00
#
_symmetry.space_group_name_H-M   'P 1'
#
loop_
_entity.id
_entity.type
_entity.pdbx_description
1 polymer ?
#
loop_
_entity_poly.entity_id
_entity_poly.type
_entity_poly.pdbx_seq_one_letter_code
_entity_poly.pdbx_strand_id
1 'polypeptide(L)'
;MIEKKEHFNLLLDVYSNLLTEHQKEICQLYYEEDLSLQEIAENYKISRNAVFDIIKRVESLLEEYEEKLGLVKKEKKEQKKKVLIQIVFPLKDKEKLLSNVKVDYQLFSFEENIMVQILTNLSKVDKLVKDITSSINHYDLHILKIEKEVKK
;
A
#
# COMPACT_ATOMS: atom_id res chain seq x y z
N MET A 1 -0.71 -19.59 11.85
CA MET A 1 0.38 -20.38 11.23
C MET A 1 0.76 -19.81 9.86
N ILE A 2 -0.19 -19.42 9.01
CA ILE A 2 0.06 -18.80 7.69
C ILE A 2 0.82 -17.47 7.81
N GLU A 3 0.36 -16.54 8.66
CA GLU A 3 0.98 -15.22 8.83
C GLU A 3 2.46 -15.28 9.25
N LYS A 4 2.82 -16.29 10.06
CA LYS A 4 4.22 -16.48 10.48
C LYS A 4 5.07 -16.94 9.30
N LYS A 5 4.56 -17.87 8.49
CA LYS A 5 5.29 -18.40 7.33
C LYS A 5 5.53 -17.31 6.30
N GLU A 6 4.50 -16.54 5.97
CA GLU A 6 4.58 -15.41 5.05
C GLU A 6 5.57 -14.34 5.52
N HIS A 7 5.60 -14.03 6.81
CA HIS A 7 6.58 -13.10 7.37
C HIS A 7 8.02 -13.58 7.17
N PHE A 8 8.32 -14.84 7.48
CA PHE A 8 9.67 -15.38 7.28
C PHE A 8 10.05 -15.55 5.81
N ASN A 9 9.10 -15.82 4.91
CA ASN A 9 9.37 -15.81 3.47
C ASN A 9 9.87 -14.44 3.01
N LEU A 10 9.19 -13.36 3.44
CA LEU A 10 9.63 -11.99 3.12
C LEU A 10 11.01 -11.64 3.69
N LEU A 11 11.32 -12.12 4.90
CA LEU A 11 12.64 -11.93 5.48
C LEU A 11 13.72 -12.71 4.70
N LEU A 12 13.43 -13.93 4.26
CA LEU A 12 14.34 -14.75 3.45
C LEU A 12 14.62 -14.12 2.09
N ASP A 13 13.62 -13.56 1.41
CA ASP A 13 13.79 -12.89 0.13
C ASP A 13 14.85 -11.77 0.20
N VAL A 14 14.90 -11.06 1.33
CA VAL A 14 15.78 -9.90 1.52
C VAL A 14 17.13 -10.29 2.12
N TYR A 15 17.15 -11.22 3.07
CA TYR A 15 18.32 -11.49 3.90
C TYR A 15 18.96 -12.88 3.68
N SER A 16 18.43 -13.73 2.79
CA SER A 16 18.97 -15.09 2.56
C SER A 16 20.46 -15.13 2.20
N ASN A 17 20.96 -14.10 1.50
CA ASN A 17 22.38 -14.01 1.12
C ASN A 17 23.33 -13.74 2.30
N LEU A 18 22.80 -13.41 3.49
CA LEU A 18 23.58 -13.26 4.72
C LEU A 18 23.69 -14.58 5.51
N LEU A 19 22.92 -15.59 5.12
CA LEU A 19 22.95 -16.91 5.73
C LEU A 19 24.07 -17.76 5.11
N THR A 20 24.48 -18.80 5.83
CA THR A 20 25.31 -19.85 5.22
C THR A 20 24.48 -20.65 4.21
N GLU A 21 25.13 -21.20 3.18
CA GLU A 21 24.44 -21.98 2.13
C GLU A 21 23.55 -23.07 2.71
N HIS A 22 24.07 -23.83 3.68
CA HIS A 22 23.33 -24.90 4.33
C HIS A 22 22.07 -24.41 5.09
N GLN A 23 22.16 -23.26 5.77
CA GLN A 23 21.02 -22.67 6.47
C GLN A 23 19.97 -22.16 5.49
N LYS A 24 20.43 -21.53 4.41
CA LYS A 24 19.57 -21.04 3.34
C LYS A 24 18.81 -22.20 2.72
N GLU A 25 19.50 -23.24 2.24
CA GLU A 25 18.87 -24.40 1.61
C GLU A 25 17.81 -25.06 2.52
N ILE A 26 18.12 -25.30 3.80
CA ILE A 26 17.15 -25.86 4.75
C ILE A 26 15.92 -24.97 4.90
N CYS A 27 16.12 -23.65 4.99
CA CYS A 27 15.03 -22.70 5.11
C CYS A 27 14.19 -22.65 3.82
N GLN A 28 14.80 -22.66 2.63
CA GLN A 28 14.07 -22.66 1.35
C GLN A 28 13.19 -23.90 1.20
N LEU A 29 13.73 -25.08 1.51
CA LEU A 29 12.95 -26.32 1.48
C LEU A 29 11.71 -26.25 2.39
N TYR A 30 11.86 -25.65 3.58
CA TYR A 30 10.74 -25.52 4.53
C TYR A 30 9.74 -24.42 4.14
N TYR A 31 10.24 -23.27 3.72
CA TYR A 31 9.46 -22.03 3.56
C TYR A 31 8.91 -21.83 2.14
N GLU A 32 9.66 -22.23 1.11
CA GLU A 32 9.30 -22.08 -0.30
C GLU A 32 8.73 -23.38 -0.89
N GLU A 33 9.32 -24.53 -0.56
CA GLU A 33 8.93 -25.82 -1.14
C GLU A 33 7.93 -26.63 -0.27
N ASP A 34 7.52 -26.08 0.88
CA ASP A 34 6.56 -26.70 1.80
C ASP A 34 6.97 -28.09 2.35
N LEU A 35 8.25 -28.46 2.31
CA LEU A 35 8.72 -29.72 2.89
C LEU A 35 8.54 -29.70 4.42
N SER A 36 8.13 -30.84 4.96
CA SER A 36 8.09 -31.06 6.40
C SER A 36 9.48 -31.21 7.00
N LEU A 37 9.60 -30.94 8.30
CA LEU A 37 10.86 -31.13 9.05
C LEU A 37 11.40 -32.56 8.95
N GLN A 38 10.51 -33.54 8.77
CA GLN A 38 10.87 -34.95 8.65
C GLN A 38 11.48 -35.23 7.27
N GLU A 39 10.87 -34.74 6.19
CA GLU A 39 11.39 -34.90 4.82
C GLU A 39 12.76 -34.22 4.67
N ILE A 40 12.93 -33.02 5.26
CA ILE A 40 14.22 -32.32 5.26
C ILE A 40 15.26 -33.12 6.07
N ALA A 41 14.88 -33.65 7.24
CA ALA A 41 15.78 -34.45 8.07
C ALA A 41 16.30 -35.68 7.33
N GLU A 42 15.43 -36.35 6.57
CA GLU A 42 15.78 -37.51 5.75
C GLU A 42 16.72 -37.14 4.60
N ASN A 43 16.44 -36.05 3.89
CA ASN A 43 17.28 -35.55 2.79
C ASN A 43 18.71 -35.23 3.23
N TYR A 44 18.87 -34.62 4.41
CA TYR A 44 20.18 -34.22 4.95
C TYR A 44 20.79 -35.24 5.89
N LYS A 45 20.12 -36.38 6.16
CA LYS A 45 20.55 -37.42 7.11
C LYS A 45 20.87 -36.87 8.51
N ILE A 46 20.05 -35.92 8.96
CA ILE A 46 20.13 -35.32 10.30
C ILE A 46 18.86 -35.63 11.09
N SER A 47 18.82 -35.27 12.38
CA SER A 47 17.61 -35.45 13.17
C SER A 47 16.58 -34.36 12.86
N ARG A 48 15.30 -34.69 12.99
CA ARG A 48 14.19 -33.71 12.89
C ARG A 48 14.39 -32.51 13.83
N ASN A 49 14.93 -32.76 15.03
CA ASN A 49 15.22 -31.69 16.00
C ASN A 49 16.36 -30.78 15.51
N ALA A 50 17.39 -31.33 14.86
CA ALA A 50 18.45 -30.51 14.29
C ALA A 50 17.91 -29.57 13.19
N VAL A 51 17.01 -30.05 12.32
CA VAL A 51 16.33 -29.19 11.33
C VAL A 51 15.54 -28.08 12.02
N PHE A 52 14.76 -28.43 13.05
CA PHE A 52 13.98 -27.46 13.82
C PHE A 52 14.88 -26.38 14.46
N ASP A 53 15.98 -26.78 15.07
CA ASP A 53 16.92 -25.86 15.72
C ASP A 53 17.60 -24.92 14.72
N ILE A 54 17.95 -25.42 13.54
CA ILE A 54 18.49 -24.61 12.44
C ILE A 54 17.46 -23.55 12.02
N ILE A 55 16.23 -23.96 11.74
CA ILE A 55 15.16 -23.03 11.34
C ILE A 55 14.93 -21.98 12.42
N LYS A 56 14.86 -22.39 13.70
CA LYS A 56 14.68 -21.46 14.82
C LYS A 56 15.80 -20.44 14.95
N ARG A 57 17.04 -20.87 14.76
CA ARG A 57 18.19 -19.96 14.80
C ARG A 57 18.15 -18.97 13.65
N VAL A 58 17.80 -19.43 12.45
CA VAL A 58 17.67 -18.57 11.28
C VAL A 58 16.52 -17.58 11.47
N GLU A 59 15.36 -18.02 12.00
CA GLU A 59 14.25 -17.11 12.35
C GLU A 59 14.75 -15.94 13.22
N SER A 60 15.50 -16.23 14.29
CA SER A 60 16.04 -15.19 15.18
C SER A 60 17.04 -14.27 14.49
N LEU A 61 17.92 -14.81 13.64
CA LEU A 61 18.91 -14.02 12.90
C LEU A 61 18.24 -13.06 11.90
N LEU A 62 17.24 -13.54 11.17
CA LEU A 62 16.51 -12.73 10.19
C LEU A 62 15.75 -11.58 10.86
N GLU A 63 15.15 -11.82 12.02
CA GLU A 63 14.50 -10.76 12.82
C GLU A 63 15.52 -9.73 13.32
N GLU A 64 16.69 -10.17 13.79
CA GLU A 64 17.78 -9.26 14.20
C GLU A 64 18.28 -8.40 13.03
N TYR A 65 18.39 -8.98 11.83
CA TYR A 65 18.72 -8.22 10.63
C TYR A 65 17.65 -7.20 10.29
N GLU A 66 16.38 -7.55 10.35
CA GLU A 66 15.30 -6.60 10.11
C GLU A 66 15.22 -5.50 11.18
N GLU A 67 15.51 -5.81 12.44
CA GLU A 67 15.59 -4.81 13.51
C GLU A 67 16.69 -3.78 13.22
N LYS A 68 17.86 -4.23 12.76
CA LYS A 68 19.02 -3.37 12.49
C LYS A 68 18.93 -2.64 11.16
N LEU A 69 18.40 -3.27 10.12
CA LEU A 69 18.47 -2.77 8.74
C LEU A 69 17.14 -2.24 8.22
N GLY A 70 16.01 -2.77 8.69
CA GLY A 70 14.66 -2.31 8.35
C GLY A 70 14.32 -2.34 6.86
N LEU A 71 14.99 -3.19 6.07
CA LEU A 71 14.88 -3.18 4.61
C LEU A 71 13.49 -3.63 4.15
N VAL A 72 12.91 -4.64 4.80
CA VAL A 72 11.59 -5.18 4.43
C VAL A 72 10.52 -4.11 4.68
N LYS A 73 10.58 -3.39 5.80
CA LYS A 73 9.69 -2.24 6.07
C LYS A 73 9.83 -1.15 5.01
N LYS A 74 11.06 -0.82 4.61
CA LYS A 74 11.34 0.21 3.60
C LYS A 74 10.79 -0.20 2.23
N GLU A 75 11.02 -1.44 1.80
CA GLU A 75 10.50 -1.96 0.53
C GLU A 75 8.97 -1.99 0.51
N LYS A 76 8.32 -2.44 1.59
CA LYS A 76 6.86 -2.40 1.70
C LYS A 76 6.33 -0.96 1.58
N LYS A 77 7.01 0.03 2.16
CA LYS A 77 6.62 1.45 2.03
C LYS A 77 6.73 1.94 0.58
N GLU A 78 7.82 1.60 -0.10
CA GLU A 78 8.01 1.96 -1.51
C GLU A 78 7.03 1.25 -2.45
N GLN A 79 6.73 -0.03 -2.21
CA GLN A 79 5.72 -0.77 -2.98
C GLN A 79 4.32 -0.15 -2.80
N LYS A 80 3.94 0.18 -1.56
CA LYS A 80 2.67 0.88 -1.28
C LYS A 80 2.60 2.21 -2.01
N LYS A 81 3.68 2.99 -2.02
CA LYS A 81 3.77 4.25 -2.77
C LYS A 81 3.59 4.05 -4.28
N LYS A 82 4.23 3.02 -4.86
CA LYS A 82 4.09 2.69 -6.29
C LYS A 82 2.65 2.30 -6.64
N VAL A 83 2.03 1.43 -5.84
CA VAL A 83 0.63 1.02 -6.02
C VAL A 83 -0.30 2.23 -5.89
N LEU A 84 -0.08 3.09 -4.89
CA LEU A 84 -0.84 4.32 -4.72
C LEU A 84 -0.73 5.22 -5.95
N ILE A 85 0.47 5.42 -6.50
CA ILE A 85 0.66 6.18 -7.73
C ILE A 85 -0.10 5.54 -8.89
N GLN A 86 -0.04 4.21 -9.04
CA GLN A 86 -0.78 3.49 -10.10
C GLN A 86 -2.30 3.55 -9.96
N ILE A 87 -2.84 3.68 -8.74
CA ILE A 87 -4.28 3.81 -8.50
C ILE A 87 -4.73 5.27 -8.65
N VAL A 88 -3.96 6.21 -8.09
CA VAL A 88 -4.30 7.64 -8.11
C VAL A 88 -4.13 8.25 -9.51
N PHE A 89 -3.16 7.78 -10.29
CA PHE A 89 -2.90 8.30 -11.64
C PHE A 89 -4.12 8.10 -12.58
N PRO A 90 -4.77 6.91 -12.66
CA PRO A 90 -6.04 6.72 -13.36
C PRO A 90 -7.24 7.43 -12.72
N LEU A 91 -7.21 7.69 -11.41
CA LEU A 91 -8.31 8.38 -10.71
C LEU A 91 -8.31 9.87 -10.96
N LYS A 92 -7.17 10.50 -11.24
CA LYS A 92 -7.10 11.89 -11.73
C LYS A 92 -7.86 12.10 -13.05
N ASP A 93 -7.85 11.10 -13.92
CA ASP A 93 -8.65 11.13 -15.15
C ASP A 93 -10.15 10.83 -14.90
N LYS A 94 -10.47 10.14 -13.78
CA LYS A 94 -11.85 9.83 -13.34
C LYS A 94 -12.45 10.80 -12.31
N GLU A 95 -11.71 11.76 -11.76
CA GLU A 95 -12.27 12.87 -10.96
C GLU A 95 -13.23 13.72 -11.79
N LYS A 96 -13.07 13.70 -13.12
CA LYS A 96 -14.06 14.21 -14.08
C LYS A 96 -15.42 13.47 -14.04
N LEU A 97 -15.49 12.30 -13.40
CA LEU A 97 -16.64 11.39 -13.35
C LEU A 97 -17.20 11.11 -11.93
N LEU A 98 -16.49 11.43 -10.83
CA LEU A 98 -16.86 11.03 -9.47
C LEU A 98 -17.20 12.21 -8.53
N SER A 99 -17.98 13.17 -9.03
CA SER A 99 -18.34 14.42 -8.35
C SER A 99 -19.16 14.31 -7.04
N ASN A 100 -19.38 13.11 -6.47
CA ASN A 100 -20.34 12.91 -5.36
C ASN A 100 -19.89 11.99 -4.19
N VAL A 101 -18.64 11.55 -4.10
CA VAL A 101 -18.22 10.68 -2.97
C VAL A 101 -17.39 11.47 -1.94
N LYS A 102 -18.00 11.72 -0.77
CA LYS A 102 -17.31 12.14 0.46
C LYS A 102 -16.46 10.98 0.98
N VAL A 103 -15.19 11.22 1.28
CA VAL A 103 -14.33 10.29 2.04
C VAL A 103 -13.70 11.04 3.21
N ASP A 104 -13.75 10.44 4.39
CA ASP A 104 -13.32 10.96 5.70
C ASP A 104 -11.92 10.41 6.05
N TYR A 105 -11.03 11.26 6.59
CA TYR A 105 -9.55 11.17 6.46
C TYR A 105 -8.78 11.01 7.79
N GLN A 106 -9.36 10.45 8.85
CA GLN A 106 -8.77 10.60 10.19
C GLN A 106 -7.61 9.66 10.60
N LEU A 107 -6.96 8.88 9.72
CA LEU A 107 -6.07 7.79 10.21
C LEU A 107 -4.75 7.54 9.45
N PHE A 108 -4.05 8.56 8.94
CA PHE A 108 -2.65 8.37 8.54
C PHE A 108 -1.78 9.57 8.98
N SER A 109 -0.78 9.24 9.80
CA SER A 109 -0.18 10.12 10.79
C SER A 109 0.81 11.16 10.22
N PHE A 110 0.55 12.41 10.62
CA PHE A 110 1.42 13.59 10.68
C PHE A 110 1.97 14.20 9.38
N GLU A 111 2.36 13.44 8.36
CA GLU A 111 2.79 14.03 7.06
C GLU A 111 1.61 14.35 6.10
N GLU A 112 0.41 13.84 6.39
CA GLU A 112 -0.79 14.08 5.57
C GLU A 112 -1.54 15.39 5.88
N ASN A 113 -1.18 16.13 6.93
CA ASN A 113 -1.86 17.40 7.27
C ASN A 113 -1.79 18.42 6.13
N ILE A 114 -0.66 18.45 5.41
CA ILE A 114 -0.49 19.30 4.24
C ILE A 114 -1.37 18.83 3.08
N MET A 115 -1.47 17.51 2.85
CA MET A 115 -2.34 16.93 1.81
C MET A 115 -3.82 17.19 2.10
N VAL A 116 -4.26 17.03 3.35
CA VAL A 116 -5.65 17.31 3.75
C VAL A 116 -5.96 18.80 3.64
N GLN A 117 -5.06 19.70 4.05
CA GLN A 117 -5.28 21.15 3.86
C GLN A 117 -5.35 21.56 2.39
N ILE A 118 -4.51 20.99 1.52
CA ILE A 118 -4.53 21.25 0.08
C ILE A 118 -5.84 20.73 -0.53
N LEU A 119 -6.23 19.49 -0.24
CA LEU A 119 -7.47 18.89 -0.74
C LEU A 119 -8.72 19.61 -0.23
N THR A 120 -8.73 20.04 1.03
CA THR A 120 -9.85 20.78 1.63
C THR A 120 -10.01 22.18 1.00
N ASN A 121 -8.89 22.85 0.67
CA ASN A 121 -8.94 24.16 0.00
C ASN A 121 -9.39 24.04 -1.46
N LEU A 122 -8.97 23.00 -2.17
CA LEU A 122 -9.43 22.73 -3.54
C LEU A 122 -10.93 22.45 -3.58
N SER A 123 -11.45 21.68 -2.62
CA SER A 123 -12.90 21.44 -2.47
C SER A 123 -13.71 22.72 -2.25
N LYS A 124 -13.17 23.70 -1.52
CA LYS A 124 -13.83 25.00 -1.31
C LYS A 124 -13.87 25.85 -2.59
N VAL A 125 -12.80 25.81 -3.39
CA VAL A 125 -12.75 26.51 -4.69
C VAL A 125 -13.79 25.91 -5.64
N ASP A 126 -13.93 24.59 -5.70
CA ASP A 126 -14.94 23.93 -6.53
C ASP A 126 -16.37 24.32 -6.15
N LYS A 127 -16.64 24.47 -4.85
CA LYS A 127 -17.95 24.93 -4.37
C LYS A 127 -18.22 26.38 -4.78
N LEU A 128 -17.23 27.27 -4.61
CA LEU A 128 -17.36 28.68 -5.00
C LEU A 128 -17.57 28.84 -6.52
N VAL A 129 -16.87 28.03 -7.32
CA VAL A 129 -17.06 28.01 -8.78
C VAL A 129 -18.48 27.56 -9.12
N LYS A 130 -19.00 26.49 -8.49
CA LYS A 130 -20.40 26.05 -8.69
C LYS A 130 -21.42 27.11 -8.31
N ASP A 131 -21.19 27.84 -7.22
CA ASP A 131 -22.11 28.89 -6.74
C ASP A 131 -22.11 30.10 -7.69
N ILE A 132 -20.94 30.48 -8.23
CA ILE A 132 -20.80 31.53 -9.24
C ILE A 132 -21.44 31.08 -10.57
N THR A 133 -21.18 29.86 -11.04
CA THR A 133 -21.80 29.33 -12.27
C THR A 133 -23.32 29.26 -12.16
N SER A 134 -23.84 28.87 -10.99
CA SER A 134 -25.28 28.84 -10.75
C SER A 134 -25.89 30.24 -10.75
N SER A 135 -25.19 31.23 -10.19
CA SER A 135 -25.61 32.64 -10.22
C SER A 135 -25.58 33.20 -11.63
N ILE A 136 -24.52 32.95 -12.41
CA ILE A 136 -24.41 33.41 -13.81
C ILE A 136 -25.55 32.83 -14.65
N ASN A 137 -25.80 31.52 -14.56
CA ASN A 137 -26.89 30.88 -15.30
C ASN A 137 -28.27 31.47 -14.92
N HIS A 138 -28.47 31.86 -13.65
CA HIS A 138 -29.69 32.50 -13.21
C HIS A 138 -29.90 33.87 -13.88
N TYR A 139 -28.83 34.66 -14.03
CA TYR A 139 -28.88 35.95 -14.72
C TYR A 139 -29.10 35.79 -16.23
N ASP A 140 -28.46 34.81 -16.88
CA ASP A 140 -28.65 34.55 -18.31
C ASP A 140 -30.10 34.14 -18.65
N LEU A 141 -30.72 33.33 -17.80
CA LEU A 141 -32.15 32.99 -17.88
C LEU A 141 -33.04 34.22 -17.72
N HIS A 142 -32.64 35.18 -16.89
CA HIS A 142 -33.37 36.43 -16.70
C HIS A 142 -33.25 37.35 -17.92
N ILE A 143 -32.05 37.44 -18.51
CA ILE A 143 -31.81 38.21 -19.75
C ILE A 143 -32.60 37.61 -20.92
N LEU A 144 -32.58 36.28 -21.10
CA LEU A 144 -33.36 35.59 -22.14
C LEU A 144 -34.88 35.80 -22.01
N LYS A 145 -35.40 35.93 -20.79
CA LYS A 145 -36.81 36.27 -20.56
C LYS A 145 -37.11 37.71 -20.97
N ILE A 146 -36.25 38.66 -20.61
CA ILE A 146 -36.38 40.07 -20.99
C ILE A 146 -36.31 40.21 -22.52
N GLU A 147 -35.37 39.55 -23.19
CA GLU A 147 -35.25 39.59 -24.66
C GLU A 147 -36.45 39.01 -25.40
N LYS A 148 -37.14 38.00 -24.83
CA LYS A 148 -38.38 37.45 -25.38
C LYS A 148 -39.58 38.37 -25.19
N GLU A 149 -39.62 39.15 -24.13
CA GLU A 149 -40.67 40.16 -23.90
C GLU A 149 -40.50 41.38 -24.83
N VAL A 150 -39.26 41.76 -25.15
CA VAL A 150 -38.98 42.88 -26.07
C VAL A 150 -39.22 42.52 -27.56
N LYS A 151 -39.26 41.24 -27.92
CA LYS A 151 -39.51 40.76 -29.30
C LYS A 151 -40.98 40.41 -29.61
N LYS A 152 -41.91 40.67 -28.70
CA LYS A 152 -43.37 40.58 -28.92
C LYS A 152 -43.96 41.95 -29.18
#